data_AF-A0A524P8E0-F1
#
_entry.id   AF-A0A524P8E0-F1
#
_cell.length_a   1.000
_cell.length_b   1.000
_cell.length_c   1.000
_cell.angle_alpha   90.00
_cell.angle_beta   90.00
_cell.angle_gamma   90.00
#
_symmetry.space_group_name_H-M   'P 1'
#
loop_
_entity.id
_entity.type
_entity.pdbx_description
1 polymer ?
#
loop_
_entity_poly.entity_id
_entity_poly.type
_entity_poly.pdbx_seq_one_letter_code
_entity_poly.pdbx_strand_id
1 'polypeptide(L)'
;MATNATSPHRDVVSEAKSIRQQVLHYSLLVAVVVGGVAFLLTLLDAIQLGAWKIAGGTITLYGGFIFLFLAKRLPYRARAHGFLGLLYVVGVYSLLMVGYLAAPVLILACQSVLCSVLFRRRVTLAVLAVNLLTLLAVGAVLSTGLMVVETTTFYDPAGFTNWIRVAAIFAVFCGIAVVSVDVVTSHLNESLRDQAELIENLKGAMQLHEAAERQRRVAESRLRDTHQRDDA
;
A
#
# COMPACT_ATOMS: atom_id res chain seq x y z
N MET A 1 -24.11 -30.26 14.97
CA MET A 1 -23.73 -29.37 13.84
C MET A 1 -22.54 -28.56 14.32
N ALA A 2 -21.33 -29.08 14.09
CA ALA A 2 -20.09 -28.49 14.59
C ALA A 2 -19.66 -27.37 13.65
N THR A 3 -19.82 -26.12 14.08
CA THR A 3 -19.37 -24.95 13.34
C THR A 3 -17.84 -24.94 13.33
N ASN A 4 -17.28 -24.96 12.13
CA ASN A 4 -15.85 -24.99 11.86
C ASN A 4 -15.12 -23.85 12.60
N ALA A 5 -14.40 -24.19 13.67
CA ALA A 5 -13.35 -23.34 14.21
C ALA A 5 -12.20 -23.31 13.18
N THR A 6 -12.24 -22.32 12.29
CA THR A 6 -11.11 -22.00 11.43
C THR A 6 -9.92 -21.63 12.32
N SER A 7 -8.77 -22.24 12.08
CA SER A 7 -7.57 -21.99 12.87
C SER A 7 -7.15 -20.52 12.77
N PRO A 8 -6.74 -19.86 13.87
CA PRO A 8 -6.43 -18.43 13.90
C PRO A 8 -5.36 -17.99 12.87
N HIS A 9 -4.50 -18.92 12.45
CA HIS A 9 -3.50 -18.68 11.40
C HIS A 9 -4.12 -18.45 10.01
N ARG A 10 -5.31 -19.01 9.71
CA ARG A 10 -5.96 -18.87 8.40
C ARG A 10 -6.63 -17.51 8.24
N ASP A 11 -7.12 -16.95 9.34
CA ASP A 11 -7.78 -15.64 9.38
C ASP A 11 -6.76 -14.51 9.12
N VAL A 12 -5.63 -14.50 9.83
CA VAL A 12 -4.56 -13.48 9.68
C VAL A 12 -4.00 -13.43 8.25
N VAL A 13 -3.81 -14.58 7.59
CA VAL A 13 -3.30 -14.63 6.21
C VAL A 13 -4.32 -14.13 5.20
N SER A 14 -5.61 -14.40 5.43
CA SER A 14 -6.70 -13.93 4.57
C SER A 14 -6.93 -12.43 4.71
N GLU A 15 -6.80 -11.91 5.93
CA GLU A 15 -6.93 -10.51 6.29
C GLU A 15 -5.78 -9.68 5.69
N ALA A 16 -4.53 -10.12 5.86
CA ALA A 16 -3.37 -9.49 5.22
C ALA A 16 -3.46 -9.46 3.68
N LYS A 17 -4.13 -10.44 3.06
CA LYS A 17 -4.36 -10.46 1.62
C LYS A 17 -5.46 -9.46 1.21
N SER A 18 -6.54 -9.36 1.99
CA SER A 18 -7.61 -8.38 1.81
C SER A 18 -7.06 -6.94 1.86
N ILE A 19 -6.27 -6.62 2.89
CA ILE A 19 -5.65 -5.30 3.08
C ILE A 19 -4.84 -4.90 1.85
N ARG A 20 -3.95 -5.80 1.40
CA ARG A 20 -3.12 -5.56 0.22
C ARG A 20 -3.93 -5.33 -1.05
N GLN A 21 -5.05 -6.03 -1.21
CA GLN A 21 -5.96 -5.82 -2.34
C GLN A 21 -6.67 -4.47 -2.27
N GLN A 22 -7.10 -4.04 -1.08
CA GLN A 22 -7.72 -2.73 -0.88
C GLN A 22 -6.74 -1.60 -1.16
N VAL A 23 -5.52 -1.64 -0.59
CA VAL A 23 -4.47 -0.65 -0.84
C VAL A 23 -4.16 -0.55 -2.34
N LEU A 24 -4.00 -1.68 -3.03
CA LEU A 24 -3.76 -1.68 -4.47
C LEU A 24 -4.94 -1.05 -5.23
N HIS A 25 -6.16 -1.37 -4.85
CA HIS A 25 -7.37 -0.87 -5.52
C HIS A 25 -7.51 0.65 -5.36
N TYR A 26 -7.43 1.15 -4.12
CA TYR A 26 -7.51 2.58 -3.84
C TYR A 26 -6.34 3.34 -4.46
N SER A 27 -5.12 2.78 -4.41
CA SER A 27 -3.96 3.40 -5.07
C SER A 27 -4.17 3.53 -6.58
N LEU A 28 -4.73 2.50 -7.22
CA LEU A 28 -5.04 2.57 -8.66
C LEU A 28 -6.14 3.59 -8.95
N LEU A 29 -7.16 3.66 -8.10
CA LEU A 29 -8.26 4.63 -8.25
C LEU A 29 -7.74 6.05 -8.14
N VAL A 30 -6.94 6.35 -7.10
CA VAL A 30 -6.31 7.67 -6.92
C VAL A 30 -5.38 8.00 -8.09
N ALA A 31 -4.57 7.04 -8.54
CA ALA A 31 -3.69 7.22 -9.70
C ALA A 31 -4.47 7.53 -10.99
N VAL A 32 -5.62 6.89 -11.22
CA VAL A 32 -6.46 7.16 -12.40
C VAL A 32 -7.19 8.50 -12.25
N VAL A 33 -7.89 8.73 -11.13
CA VAL A 33 -8.75 9.91 -10.96
C VAL A 33 -7.93 11.19 -10.78
N VAL A 34 -7.04 11.21 -9.78
CA VAL A 34 -6.25 12.40 -9.46
C VAL A 34 -5.08 12.54 -10.44
N GLY A 35 -4.45 11.42 -10.82
CA GLY A 35 -3.40 11.44 -11.85
C GLY A 35 -3.92 11.79 -13.24
N GLY A 36 -5.22 11.62 -13.51
CA GLY A 36 -5.87 12.09 -14.74
C GLY A 36 -5.78 13.60 -14.94
N VAL A 37 -5.81 14.38 -13.85
CA VAL A 37 -5.63 15.84 -13.92
C VAL A 37 -4.20 16.18 -14.35
N ALA A 38 -3.19 15.57 -13.72
CA ALA A 38 -1.80 15.77 -14.09
C ALA A 38 -1.51 15.30 -15.53
N PHE A 39 -2.11 14.19 -15.95
CA PHE A 39 -2.07 13.69 -17.32
C PHE A 39 -2.64 14.71 -18.30
N LEU A 40 -3.85 15.21 -18.06
CA LEU A 40 -4.53 16.14 -18.97
C LEU A 40 -3.73 17.43 -19.14
N LEU A 41 -3.23 18.00 -18.03
CA LEU A 41 -2.38 19.19 -18.07
C LEU A 41 -1.06 18.95 -18.82
N THR A 42 -0.47 17.77 -18.69
CA THR A 42 0.77 17.43 -19.39
C THR A 42 0.53 17.20 -20.88
N LEU A 43 -0.60 16.59 -21.23
CA LEU A 43 -0.99 16.33 -22.60
C LEU A 43 -1.32 17.62 -23.36
N LEU A 44 -2.05 18.54 -22.73
CA LEU A 44 -2.37 19.85 -23.31
C LEU A 44 -1.10 20.63 -23.64
N ASP A 45 -0.17 20.73 -22.69
CA ASP A 45 1.11 21.41 -22.91
C ASP A 45 1.93 20.72 -24.01
N ALA A 46 1.97 19.39 -24.03
CA ALA A 46 2.70 18.65 -25.05
C ALA A 46 2.15 18.88 -26.46
N ILE A 47 0.83 19.01 -26.60
CA ILE A 47 0.19 19.33 -27.89
C ILE A 47 0.47 20.78 -28.28
N GLN A 48 0.36 21.73 -27.34
CA GLN A 48 0.62 23.15 -27.60
C GLN A 48 2.07 23.41 -28.00
N LEU A 49 3.02 22.71 -27.37
CA LEU A 49 4.45 22.83 -27.65
C LEU A 49 4.92 21.95 -28.83
N GLY A 50 4.00 21.23 -29.50
CA GLY A 50 4.32 20.36 -30.63
C GLY A 50 5.20 19.15 -30.26
N ALA A 51 5.31 18.82 -28.98
CA ALA A 51 6.16 17.76 -28.45
C ALA A 51 5.48 16.38 -28.54
N TRP A 52 5.29 15.89 -29.77
CA TRP A 52 4.61 14.63 -30.06
C TRP A 52 5.22 13.41 -29.36
N LYS A 53 6.53 13.42 -29.12
CA LYS A 53 7.22 12.37 -28.35
C LYS A 53 6.71 12.31 -26.90
N ILE A 54 6.57 13.47 -26.25
CA ILE A 54 6.08 13.57 -24.88
C ILE A 54 4.60 13.19 -24.82
N ALA A 55 3.79 13.70 -25.75
CA ALA A 55 2.37 13.37 -25.84
C ALA A 55 2.14 11.86 -26.00
N GLY A 56 2.83 11.22 -26.96
CA GLY A 56 2.72 9.78 -27.19
C GLY A 56 3.14 8.94 -25.99
N GLY A 57 4.25 9.29 -25.33
CA GLY A 57 4.71 8.60 -24.13
C GLY A 57 3.72 8.74 -22.97
N THR A 58 3.22 9.96 -22.72
CA THR A 58 2.24 10.24 -21.67
C THR A 58 0.92 9.50 -21.88
N ILE A 59 0.40 9.44 -23.12
CA ILE A 59 -0.79 8.64 -23.48
C ILE A 59 -0.54 7.15 -23.24
N THR A 60 0.60 6.64 -23.68
CA THR A 60 0.94 5.21 -23.53
C THR A 60 1.02 4.81 -22.06
N LEU A 61 1.69 5.62 -21.24
CA LEU A 61 1.86 5.34 -19.81
C LEU A 61 0.54 5.46 -19.04
N TYR A 62 -0.24 6.50 -19.28
CA TYR A 62 -1.54 6.66 -18.62
C TYR A 62 -2.56 5.62 -19.07
N GLY A 63 -2.53 5.24 -20.36
CA GLY A 63 -3.28 4.11 -20.90
C GLY A 63 -2.95 2.79 -20.18
N GLY A 64 -1.70 2.60 -19.77
CA GLY A 64 -1.29 1.47 -18.93
C GLY A 64 -2.00 1.41 -17.57
N PHE A 65 -2.19 2.56 -16.90
CA PHE A 65 -2.91 2.63 -15.63
C PHE A 65 -4.39 2.32 -15.82
N ILE A 66 -5.01 2.89 -16.87
CA ILE A 66 -6.40 2.59 -17.22
C ILE A 66 -6.58 1.11 -17.54
N PHE A 67 -5.68 0.53 -18.34
CA PHE A 67 -5.73 -0.89 -18.69
C PHE A 67 -5.64 -1.76 -17.43
N LEU A 68 -4.70 -1.49 -16.52
CA LEU A 68 -4.60 -2.20 -15.24
C LEU A 68 -5.82 -2.00 -14.34
N PHE A 69 -6.50 -0.85 -14.45
CA PHE A 69 -7.73 -0.56 -13.71
C PHE A 69 -8.93 -1.35 -14.24
N LEU A 70 -9.07 -1.44 -15.57
CA LEU A 70 -10.12 -2.20 -16.24
C LEU A 70 -9.88 -3.72 -16.18
N ALA A 71 -8.62 -4.17 -16.12
CA ALA A 71 -8.23 -5.57 -16.06
C ALA A 71 -8.49 -6.21 -14.68
N LYS A 72 -9.71 -6.09 -14.16
CA LYS A 72 -10.16 -6.64 -12.86
C LYS A 72 -10.07 -8.17 -12.77
N ARG A 73 -10.00 -8.86 -13.91
CA ARG A 73 -9.87 -10.33 -13.99
C ARG A 73 -8.44 -10.84 -13.76
N LEU A 74 -7.43 -9.97 -13.71
CA LEU A 74 -6.04 -10.39 -13.47
C LEU A 74 -5.82 -10.84 -12.02
N PRO A 75 -4.97 -11.86 -11.79
CA PRO A 75 -4.59 -12.26 -10.44
C PRO A 75 -3.87 -11.10 -9.74
N TYR A 76 -4.12 -10.95 -8.44
CA TYR A 76 -3.57 -9.87 -7.60
C TYR A 76 -2.05 -9.66 -7.81
N ARG A 77 -1.27 -10.74 -7.89
CA ARG A 77 0.19 -10.66 -8.10
C ARG A 77 0.55 -9.96 -9.42
N ALA A 78 -0.11 -10.32 -10.52
CA ALA A 78 0.14 -9.70 -11.82
C ALA A 78 -0.23 -8.22 -11.80
N ARG A 79 -1.35 -7.86 -11.16
CA ARG A 79 -1.80 -6.47 -11.05
C ARG A 79 -0.87 -5.63 -10.17
N ALA A 80 -0.39 -6.17 -9.06
CA ALA A 80 0.55 -5.50 -8.17
C ALA A 80 1.92 -5.28 -8.84
N HIS A 81 2.46 -6.30 -9.51
CA HIS A 81 3.70 -6.17 -10.29
C HIS A 81 3.54 -5.19 -11.46
N GLY A 82 2.42 -5.26 -12.17
CA GLY A 82 2.11 -4.34 -13.27
C GLY A 82 2.02 -2.90 -12.79
N PHE A 83 1.34 -2.64 -11.67
CA PHE A 83 1.24 -1.30 -11.10
C PHE A 83 2.60 -0.75 -10.66
N LEU A 84 3.38 -1.53 -9.91
CA LEU A 84 4.74 -1.12 -9.50
C LEU A 84 5.67 -0.93 -10.69
N GLY A 85 5.59 -1.81 -11.69
CA GLY A 85 6.38 -1.71 -12.91
C GLY A 85 6.03 -0.46 -13.70
N LEU A 86 4.73 -0.13 -13.79
CA LEU A 86 4.28 1.07 -14.47
C LEU A 86 4.73 2.34 -13.73
N LEU A 87 4.62 2.36 -12.40
CA LEU A 87 5.18 3.42 -11.54
C LEU A 87 6.67 3.62 -11.79
N TYR A 88 7.44 2.53 -11.86
CA TYR A 88 8.87 2.59 -12.17
C TYR A 88 9.12 3.19 -13.55
N VAL A 89 8.46 2.66 -14.59
CA VAL A 89 8.64 3.15 -15.97
C VAL A 89 8.25 4.63 -16.07
N VAL A 90 7.16 5.06 -15.43
CA VAL A 90 6.74 6.45 -15.40
C VAL A 90 7.77 7.31 -14.67
N GLY A 91 8.28 6.87 -13.53
CA GLY A 91 9.32 7.56 -12.77
C GLY A 91 10.58 7.75 -13.61
N VAL A 92 11.09 6.69 -14.22
CA VAL A 92 12.28 6.74 -15.09
C VAL A 92 12.05 7.59 -16.33
N TYR A 93 10.93 7.39 -17.02
CA TYR A 93 10.57 8.19 -18.20
C TYR A 93 10.51 9.68 -17.86
N SER A 94 9.87 10.03 -16.75
CA SER A 94 9.76 11.42 -16.30
C SER A 94 11.14 11.97 -15.88
N LEU A 95 12.00 11.16 -15.28
CA LEU A 95 13.36 11.54 -14.92
C LEU A 95 14.22 11.84 -16.16
N LEU A 96 14.02 11.10 -17.25
CA LEU A 96 14.72 11.32 -18.52
C LEU A 96 14.18 12.51 -19.31
N MET A 97 12.87 12.79 -19.22
CA MET A 97 12.23 13.87 -19.96
C MET A 97 12.27 15.22 -19.26
N VAL A 98 12.25 15.21 -17.93
CA VAL A 98 12.08 16.42 -17.09
C VAL A 98 13.24 16.57 -16.10
N GLY A 99 14.12 15.58 -15.97
CA GLY A 99 15.29 15.65 -15.10
C GLY A 99 14.96 15.41 -13.62
N TYR A 100 15.80 15.94 -12.73
CA TYR A 100 15.76 15.69 -11.29
C TYR A 100 14.70 16.49 -10.52
N LEU A 101 13.76 17.16 -11.22
CA LEU A 101 12.66 17.89 -10.60
C LEU A 101 11.90 17.01 -9.59
N ALA A 102 11.15 17.61 -8.66
CA ALA A 102 10.57 16.87 -7.54
C ALA A 102 9.66 15.71 -7.97
N ALA A 103 8.98 15.82 -9.12
CA ALA A 103 7.98 14.85 -9.56
C ALA A 103 8.55 13.43 -9.79
N PRO A 104 9.56 13.17 -10.65
CA PRO A 104 10.07 11.82 -10.88
C PRO A 104 10.62 11.14 -9.62
N VAL A 105 11.30 11.90 -8.75
CA VAL A 105 11.87 11.38 -7.49
C VAL A 105 10.75 10.93 -6.54
N LEU A 106 9.67 11.72 -6.44
CA LEU A 106 8.49 11.37 -5.64
C LEU A 106 7.81 10.09 -6.15
N ILE A 107 7.75 9.89 -7.47
CA ILE A 107 7.16 8.68 -8.08
C ILE A 107 7.94 7.44 -7.65
N LEU A 108 9.27 7.47 -7.79
CA LEU A 108 10.15 6.36 -7.42
C LEU A 108 10.14 6.11 -5.91
N ALA A 109 10.06 7.17 -5.09
CA ALA A 109 9.91 7.04 -3.64
C ALA A 109 8.57 6.37 -3.27
N CYS A 110 7.46 6.82 -3.88
CA CYS A 110 6.14 6.24 -3.64
C CYS A 110 6.09 4.76 -4.07
N GLN A 111 6.71 4.41 -5.20
CA GLN A 111 6.86 3.02 -5.63
C GLN A 111 7.56 2.16 -4.55
N SER A 112 8.63 2.66 -3.94
CA SER A 112 9.33 1.96 -2.85
C SER A 112 8.43 1.76 -1.62
N VAL A 113 7.66 2.78 -1.24
CA VAL A 113 6.70 2.71 -0.13
C VAL A 113 5.59 1.69 -0.43
N LEU A 114 4.99 1.76 -1.61
CA LEU A 114 3.99 0.78 -2.05
C LEU A 114 4.54 -0.64 -2.11
N CYS A 115 5.80 -0.80 -2.51
CA CYS A 115 6.47 -2.10 -2.49
C CYS A 115 6.56 -2.68 -1.08
N SER A 116 6.71 -1.83 -0.06
CA SER A 116 6.75 -2.25 1.35
C SER A 116 5.42 -2.84 1.83
N VAL A 117 4.31 -2.30 1.33
CA VAL A 117 2.97 -2.74 1.71
C VAL A 117 2.54 -3.97 0.91
N LEU A 118 2.84 -4.00 -0.39
CA LEU A 118 2.37 -5.04 -1.29
C LEU A 118 3.25 -6.32 -1.25
N PHE A 119 4.54 -6.19 -0.88
CA PHE A 119 5.52 -7.27 -0.89
C PHE A 119 6.22 -7.44 0.46
N ARG A 120 7.14 -8.42 0.54
CA ARG A 120 7.95 -8.68 1.74
C ARG A 120 9.12 -7.69 1.80
N ARG A 121 9.56 -7.36 3.01
CA ARG A 121 10.70 -6.45 3.31
C ARG A 121 11.94 -6.65 2.43
N ARG A 122 12.33 -7.90 2.11
CA ARG A 122 13.49 -8.17 1.24
C ARG A 122 13.33 -7.60 -0.18
N VAL A 123 12.14 -7.69 -0.73
CA VAL A 123 11.82 -7.16 -2.07
C VAL A 123 11.82 -5.64 -2.03
N THR A 124 11.27 -5.04 -0.96
CA THR A 124 11.27 -3.59 -0.76
C THR A 124 12.67 -2.99 -0.76
N LEU A 125 13.61 -3.62 -0.04
CA LEU A 125 15.01 -3.15 0.00
C LEU A 125 15.67 -3.26 -1.38
N ALA A 126 15.39 -4.33 -2.12
CA ALA A 126 15.89 -4.48 -3.48
C ALA A 126 15.33 -3.39 -4.42
N VAL A 127 14.02 -3.11 -4.35
CA VAL A 127 13.39 -2.04 -5.14
C VAL A 127 13.94 -0.67 -4.79
N LEU A 128 14.14 -0.38 -3.50
CA LEU A 128 14.75 0.87 -3.06
C LEU A 128 16.17 1.02 -3.60
N ALA A 129 16.99 -0.04 -3.52
CA ALA A 129 18.34 -0.03 -4.07
C ALA A 129 18.34 0.18 -5.58
N VAL A 130 17.43 -0.47 -6.32
CA VAL A 130 17.25 -0.25 -7.77
C VAL A 130 16.86 1.20 -8.06
N ASN A 131 15.92 1.78 -7.32
CA ASN A 131 15.50 3.17 -7.52
C ASN A 131 16.63 4.16 -7.25
N LEU A 132 17.42 3.94 -6.19
CA LEU A 132 18.61 4.75 -5.90
C LEU A 132 19.66 4.62 -7.01
N LEU A 133 19.94 3.41 -7.45
CA LEU A 133 20.91 3.16 -8.53
C LEU A 133 20.44 3.77 -9.85
N THR A 134 19.14 3.77 -10.10
CA THR A 134 18.53 4.41 -11.28
C THR A 134 18.67 5.92 -11.22
N LEU A 135 18.45 6.55 -10.07
CA LEU A 135 18.69 7.98 -9.89
C LEU A 135 20.15 8.35 -10.15
N LEU A 136 21.10 7.56 -9.62
CA LEU A 136 22.52 7.76 -9.85
C LEU A 136 22.92 7.54 -11.32
N ALA A 137 22.40 6.48 -11.94
CA ALA A 137 22.68 6.17 -13.34
C ALA A 137 22.15 7.26 -14.28
N VAL A 138 20.90 7.69 -14.11
CA VAL A 138 20.33 8.79 -14.90
C VAL A 138 21.06 10.10 -14.61
N GLY A 139 21.40 10.37 -13.35
CA GLY A 139 22.23 11.52 -12.97
C GLY A 139 23.58 11.53 -13.68
N ALA A 140 24.27 10.39 -13.78
CA ALA A 140 25.54 10.25 -14.50
C ALA A 140 25.37 10.42 -16.03
N VAL A 141 24.30 9.88 -16.61
CA VAL A 141 24.00 10.06 -18.05
C VAL A 141 23.72 11.53 -18.38
N LEU A 142 23.00 12.24 -17.51
CA LEU A 142 22.71 13.65 -17.69
C LEU A 142 23.94 14.53 -17.44
N SER A 143 24.78 14.20 -16.45
CA SER A 143 25.99 14.98 -16.13
C SER A 143 27.09 14.87 -17.20
N THR A 144 27.12 13.77 -17.94
CA THR A 144 28.03 13.58 -19.09
C THR A 144 27.60 14.35 -20.33
N GLY A 145 26.42 14.98 -20.32
CA GLY A 145 25.88 15.70 -21.48
C GLY A 145 25.42 14.79 -22.63
N LEU A 146 25.36 13.47 -22.41
CA LEU A 146 24.88 12.50 -23.40
C LEU A 146 23.42 12.75 -23.80
N MET A 147 22.62 13.28 -22.87
CA MET A 147 21.27 13.77 -23.11
C MET A 147 21.08 15.14 -22.48
N VAL A 148 20.50 16.07 -23.24
CA VAL A 148 20.11 17.40 -22.77
C VAL A 148 18.61 17.37 -22.48
N VAL A 149 18.25 17.71 -21.25
CA VAL A 149 16.85 17.81 -20.80
C VAL A 149 16.41 19.25 -20.96
N GLU A 150 15.39 19.49 -21.78
CA GLU A 150 14.76 20.81 -21.91
C GLU A 150 13.79 21.03 -20.74
N THR A 151 14.33 21.39 -19.57
CA THR A 151 13.54 21.61 -18.34
C THR A 151 12.75 22.91 -18.35
N THR A 152 13.21 23.93 -19.08
CA THR A 152 12.72 25.31 -18.98
C THR A 152 11.39 25.56 -19.70
N THR A 153 11.06 24.79 -20.73
CA THR A 153 9.85 25.04 -21.54
C THR A 153 8.58 24.44 -20.92
N PHE A 154 8.68 23.31 -20.20
CA PHE A 154 7.54 22.57 -19.66
C PHE A 154 7.26 22.81 -18.18
N TYR A 155 8.24 23.31 -17.41
CA TYR A 155 8.15 23.49 -15.96
C TYR A 155 8.65 24.88 -15.54
N ASP A 156 8.18 25.92 -16.23
CA ASP A 156 8.38 27.30 -15.80
C ASP A 156 7.66 27.56 -14.46
N PRO A 157 8.38 27.89 -13.38
CA PRO A 157 7.77 28.19 -12.07
C PRO A 157 6.90 29.46 -12.08
N ALA A 158 6.98 30.32 -13.10
CA ALA A 158 6.10 31.48 -13.22
C ALA A 158 4.65 31.12 -13.60
N GLY A 159 4.43 29.95 -14.22
CA GLY A 159 3.12 29.51 -14.68
C GLY A 159 2.30 28.83 -13.57
N PHE A 160 1.15 29.41 -13.20
CA PHE A 160 0.25 28.82 -12.19
C PHE A 160 -0.21 27.39 -12.55
N THR A 161 -0.41 27.08 -13.83
CA THR A 161 -0.76 25.72 -14.30
C THR A 161 0.29 24.67 -13.90
N ASN A 162 1.57 25.04 -13.87
CA ASN A 162 2.65 24.13 -13.45
C ASN A 162 2.58 23.83 -11.95
N TRP A 163 2.16 24.79 -11.13
CA TRP A 163 1.91 24.57 -9.70
C TRP A 163 0.75 23.62 -9.46
N ILE A 164 -0.33 23.74 -10.25
CA ILE A 164 -1.45 22.79 -10.19
C ILE A 164 -0.97 21.38 -10.57
N ARG A 165 -0.15 21.24 -11.62
CA ARG A 165 0.41 19.96 -12.04
C ARG A 165 1.25 19.33 -10.94
N VAL A 166 2.18 20.09 -10.34
CA VAL A 166 3.04 19.61 -9.25
C VAL A 166 2.21 19.24 -8.02
N ALA A 167 1.21 20.05 -7.66
CA ALA A 167 0.31 19.77 -6.55
C ALA A 167 -0.52 18.50 -6.79
N ALA A 168 -1.01 18.28 -8.01
CA ALA A 168 -1.75 17.07 -8.37
C ALA A 168 -0.86 15.82 -8.29
N ILE A 169 0.36 15.87 -8.84
CA ILE A 169 1.36 14.80 -8.74
C ILE A 169 1.66 14.51 -7.26
N PHE A 170 1.95 15.55 -6.48
CA PHE A 170 2.21 15.41 -5.05
C PHE A 170 1.03 14.77 -4.31
N ALA A 171 -0.20 15.24 -4.56
CA ALA A 171 -1.41 14.70 -3.94
C ALA A 171 -1.63 13.22 -4.26
N VAL A 172 -1.35 12.78 -5.50
CA VAL A 172 -1.41 11.36 -5.87
C VAL A 172 -0.42 10.55 -5.02
N PHE A 173 0.87 10.90 -5.06
CA PHE A 173 1.91 10.05 -4.47
C PHE A 173 1.94 10.12 -2.94
N CYS A 174 1.76 11.30 -2.36
CA CYS A 174 1.61 11.45 -0.92
C CYS A 174 0.29 10.90 -0.43
N GLY A 175 -0.82 11.11 -1.14
CA GLY A 175 -2.11 10.53 -0.79
C GLY A 175 -2.06 9.00 -0.75
N ILE A 176 -1.45 8.38 -1.76
CA ILE A 176 -1.23 6.94 -1.80
C ILE A 176 -0.34 6.47 -0.63
N ALA A 177 0.75 7.17 -0.36
CA ALA A 177 1.64 6.82 0.75
C ALA A 177 0.93 6.93 2.12
N VAL A 178 0.19 8.02 2.34
CA VAL A 178 -0.58 8.25 3.58
C VAL A 178 -1.66 7.19 3.76
N VAL A 179 -2.49 6.93 2.74
CA VAL A 179 -3.52 5.87 2.79
C VAL A 179 -2.88 4.50 3.04
N SER A 180 -1.73 4.22 2.42
CA SER A 180 -1.02 2.96 2.63
C SER A 180 -0.54 2.79 4.07
N VAL A 181 -0.04 3.85 4.69
CA VAL A 181 0.38 3.83 6.11
C VAL A 181 -0.84 3.73 7.01
N ASP A 182 -1.85 4.55 6.78
CA ASP A 182 -3.07 4.64 7.58
C ASP A 182 -3.80 3.29 7.66
N VAL A 183 -4.00 2.63 6.52
CA VAL A 183 -4.62 1.30 6.44
C VAL A 183 -3.79 0.28 7.22
N VAL A 184 -2.46 0.32 7.12
CA VAL A 184 -1.60 -0.61 7.87
C VAL A 184 -1.67 -0.34 9.37
N THR A 185 -1.67 0.91 9.80
CA THR A 185 -1.70 1.28 11.23
C THR A 185 -3.06 1.04 11.88
N SER A 186 -4.16 1.33 11.17
CA SER A 186 -5.52 1.10 11.66
C SER A 186 -5.78 -0.38 11.90
N HIS A 187 -5.44 -1.24 10.95
CA HIS A 187 -5.58 -2.68 11.12
C HIS A 187 -4.63 -3.27 12.18
N LEU A 188 -3.42 -2.71 12.35
CA LEU A 188 -2.54 -3.15 13.43
C LEU A 188 -3.16 -2.84 14.79
N ASN A 189 -3.76 -1.66 14.94
CA ASN A 189 -4.46 -1.27 16.17
C ASN A 189 -5.70 -2.13 16.42
N GLU A 190 -6.48 -2.45 15.37
CA GLU A 190 -7.64 -3.33 15.45
C GLU A 190 -7.24 -4.75 15.86
N SER A 191 -6.22 -5.33 15.22
CA SER A 191 -5.71 -6.66 15.57
C SER A 191 -5.15 -6.74 17.00
N LEU A 192 -4.49 -5.67 17.47
CA LEU A 192 -4.03 -5.59 18.85
C LEU A 192 -5.20 -5.52 19.84
N ARG A 193 -6.27 -4.82 19.47
CA ARG A 193 -7.49 -4.71 20.29
C ARG A 193 -8.22 -6.04 20.38
N ASP A 194 -8.37 -6.74 19.25
CA ASP A 194 -9.00 -8.07 19.19
C ASP A 194 -8.22 -9.10 20.01
N GLN A 195 -6.89 -9.06 19.95
CA GLN A 195 -6.04 -9.91 20.79
C GLN A 195 -6.20 -9.59 22.28
N ALA A 196 -6.29 -8.31 22.65
CA ALA A 196 -6.52 -7.90 24.03
C ALA A 196 -7.89 -8.39 24.55
N GLU A 197 -8.94 -8.25 23.74
CA GLU A 197 -10.29 -8.72 24.06
C GLU A 197 -10.35 -10.25 24.17
N LEU A 198 -9.67 -10.98 23.29
CA LEU A 198 -9.60 -12.44 23.35
C LEU A 198 -8.88 -12.93 24.62
N ILE A 199 -7.80 -12.26 25.02
CA ILE A 199 -7.07 -12.56 26.27
C ILE A 199 -7.97 -12.27 27.48
N GLU A 200 -8.71 -11.18 27.47
CA GLU A 200 -9.65 -10.82 28.54
C GLU A 200 -10.78 -11.86 28.66
N ASN A 201 -11.38 -12.25 27.53
CA ASN A 201 -12.39 -13.30 27.48
C ASN A 201 -11.86 -14.66 27.95
N LEU A 202 -10.63 -15.04 27.56
CA LEU A 202 -9.99 -16.26 28.04
C LEU A 202 -9.79 -16.24 29.57
N LYS A 203 -9.33 -15.10 30.11
CA LYS A 203 -9.17 -14.92 31.56
C LYS A 203 -10.51 -15.03 32.29
N GLY A 204 -11.56 -14.41 31.76
CA GLY A 204 -12.92 -14.50 32.31
C GLY A 204 -13.44 -15.95 32.32
N ALA A 205 -13.25 -16.68 31.22
CA ALA A 205 -13.64 -18.09 31.12
C ALA A 205 -12.87 -18.98 32.11
N MET A 206 -11.56 -18.76 32.28
CA MET A 206 -10.74 -19.46 33.28
C MET A 206 -11.24 -19.21 34.70
N GLN A 207 -11.56 -17.95 35.04
CA GLN A 207 -12.07 -17.61 36.38
C GLN A 207 -13.44 -18.26 36.65
N LEU A 208 -14.32 -18.29 35.67
CA LEU A 208 -15.61 -18.98 35.76
C LEU A 208 -15.42 -20.49 35.97
N HIS A 209 -14.48 -21.10 35.23
CA HIS A 209 -14.16 -22.52 35.38
C HIS A 209 -13.59 -22.84 36.77
N GLU A 210 -12.66 -22.02 37.28
CA GLU A 210 -12.14 -22.17 38.63
C GLU A 210 -13.22 -22.01 39.71
N ALA A 211 -14.14 -21.06 39.54
CA ALA A 211 -15.24 -20.86 40.48
C ALA A 211 -16.19 -22.07 40.50
N ALA A 212 -16.50 -22.63 39.33
CA ALA A 212 -17.31 -23.84 39.21
C ALA A 212 -16.62 -25.06 39.83
N GLU A 213 -15.31 -25.24 39.62
CA GLU A 213 -14.55 -26.30 40.28
C GLU A 213 -14.55 -26.15 41.80
N ARG A 214 -14.37 -24.94 42.33
CA ARG A 214 -14.41 -24.69 43.78
C ARG A 214 -15.78 -25.04 44.35
N GLN A 215 -16.86 -24.64 43.69
CA GLN A 215 -18.22 -24.99 44.13
C GLN A 215 -18.43 -26.50 44.14
N ARG A 216 -17.96 -27.20 43.11
CA ARG A 216 -18.03 -28.65 43.03
C ARG A 216 -17.28 -29.33 44.16
N ARG A 217 -16.03 -28.90 44.46
CA ARG A 217 -15.23 -29.44 45.58
C ARG A 217 -15.91 -29.22 46.93
N VAL A 218 -16.55 -28.06 47.14
CA VAL A 218 -17.30 -27.77 48.38
C VAL A 218 -18.55 -28.63 48.51
N ALA A 219 -19.25 -28.91 47.40
CA ALA A 219 -20.39 -29.81 47.40
C ALA A 219 -19.97 -31.26 47.70
N GLU A 220 -18.87 -31.73 47.09
CA GLU A 220 -18.30 -33.05 47.34
C GLU A 220 -17.84 -33.21 48.81
N SER A 221 -17.21 -32.19 49.41
CA SER A 221 -16.82 -32.26 50.83
C SER A 221 -18.01 -32.32 51.77
N ARG A 222 -19.08 -31.55 51.51
CA ARG A 222 -20.31 -31.60 52.31
C ARG A 222 -20.98 -32.96 52.28
N LEU A 223 -21.05 -33.60 51.11
CA LEU A 223 -21.61 -34.94 50.96
C LEU A 223 -20.77 -35.98 51.73
N ARG A 224 -19.45 -35.83 51.71
CA ARG A 224 -18.53 -36.72 52.43
C ARG A 224 -18.70 -36.60 53.94
N ASP A 225 -18.82 -35.38 54.46
CA ASP A 225 -19.06 -35.11 55.88
C ASP A 225 -20.43 -35.66 56.35
N THR A 226 -21.46 -35.63 55.49
CA THR A 226 -22.76 -36.24 55.82
C THR A 226 -22.70 -37.75 55.90
N HIS A 227 -22.05 -38.44 54.95
CA HIS A 227 -21.90 -39.90 55.03
C HIS A 227 -21.09 -40.34 56.26
N GLN A 228 -20.04 -39.60 56.60
CA GLN A 228 -19.20 -39.94 57.74
C GLN A 228 -19.89 -39.71 59.10
N ARG A 229 -20.98 -38.94 59.12
CA ARG A 229 -21.86 -38.74 60.29
C ARG A 229 -22.95 -39.80 60.41
N ASP A 230 -23.42 -40.35 59.31
CA ASP A 230 -24.44 -41.41 59.31
C ASP A 230 -23.85 -42.78 59.68
N ASP A 231 -22.53 -42.97 59.49
CA ASP A 231 -21.80 -44.20 59.79
C ASP A 231 -21.25 -44.28 61.23
N ALA A 232 -21.45 -43.25 62.07
CA ALA A 232 -20.91 -43.14 63.44
C ALA A 232 -22.01 -43.20 64.51
#